data_AF-A0A936M4E9-F1
#
_entry.id   AF-A0A936M4E9-F1
#
_cell.length_a   1.000
_cell.length_b   1.000
_cell.length_c   1.000
_cell.angle_alpha   90.00
_cell.angle_beta   90.00
_cell.angle_gamma   90.00
#
_symmetry.space_group_name_H-M   'P 1'
#
loop_
_entity.id
_entity.type
_entity.pdbx_description
1 polymer ?
#
loop_
_entity_poly.entity_id
_entity_poly.type
_entity_poly.pdbx_seq_one_letter_code
_entity_poly.pdbx_strand_id
1 'polypeptide(L)' 'MLSVIQIGSLVLDIYDAKQKHLVWRAVASKAIDEGVNPDKRMKNMAKAAQKLLKNSPPRKK' A
#
# COMPACT_ATOMS: atom_id res chain seq x y z
N MET A 1 8.76 17.25 -3.40
CA MET A 1 9.03 16.33 -2.27
C MET A 1 9.40 14.97 -2.86
N LEU A 2 10.65 14.53 -2.72
CA LEU A 2 11.08 13.22 -3.18
C LEU A 2 10.38 12.15 -2.33
N SER A 3 9.59 11.28 -2.94
CA SER A 3 8.95 10.15 -2.25
C SER A 3 9.97 9.03 -2.17
N VAL A 4 10.63 8.85 -1.02
CA VAL A 4 11.53 7.72 -0.80
C VAL A 4 10.69 6.47 -0.54
N ILE A 5 10.67 5.53 -1.48
CA ILE A 5 10.03 4.21 -1.31
C ILE A 5 11.12 3.23 -0.90
N GLN A 6 11.01 2.68 0.30
CA GLN A 6 11.96 1.67 0.77
C GLN A 6 11.75 0.34 0.06
N ILE A 7 12.83 -0.36 -0.27
CA ILE A 7 12.78 -1.73 -0.81
C ILE A 7 11.93 -2.60 0.12
N GLY A 8 11.06 -3.40 -0.48
CA GLY A 8 10.12 -4.27 0.24
C GLY A 8 8.84 -3.58 0.74
N SER A 9 8.62 -2.31 0.38
CA SER A 9 7.37 -1.60 0.69
C SER A 9 6.28 -1.89 -0.35
N LEU A 10 5.03 -1.98 0.12
CA LEU A 10 3.84 -1.98 -0.73
C LEU A 10 3.18 -0.60 -0.65
N VAL A 11 3.02 0.07 -1.79
CA VAL A 11 2.38 1.38 -1.91
C VAL A 11 1.05 1.23 -2.63
N LEU A 12 0.00 1.82 -2.06
CA LEU A 12 -1.33 1.92 -2.68
C LEU A 12 -1.68 3.40 -2.85
N ASP A 13 -1.77 3.81 -4.11
CA ASP A 13 -2.19 5.16 -4.49
C ASP A 13 -3.61 5.11 -5.07
N ILE A 14 -4.46 5.99 -4.57
CA ILE A 14 -5.82 6.19 -5.09
C ILE A 14 -5.86 7.58 -5.73
N TYR A 15 -6.31 7.62 -6.98
CA TYR A 15 -6.46 8.84 -7.78
C TYR A 15 -7.93 9.14 -8.03
N ASP A 16 -8.28 10.43 -8.10
CA ASP A 16 -9.54 10.85 -8.71
C ASP A 16 -9.43 10.68 -10.23
N ALA A 17 -10.26 9.81 -10.81
CA ALA A 17 -10.19 9.50 -12.24
C ALA A 17 -10.56 10.69 -13.15
N LYS A 18 -11.41 11.61 -12.67
CA LYS A 18 -11.87 12.79 -13.41
C LYS A 18 -10.84 13.93 -13.34
N GLN A 19 -10.33 14.19 -12.14
CA GLN A 19 -9.41 15.29 -11.85
C GLN A 19 -7.93 14.90 -12.02
N LYS A 20 -7.65 13.60 -12.19
CA LYS A 20 -6.31 13.02 -12.41
C LYS A 20 -5.28 13.41 -11.35
N HIS A 21 -5.72 13.57 -10.10
CA HIS A 21 -4.82 13.86 -8.97
C HIS A 21 -4.87 12.75 -7.91
N LEU A 22 -3.79 12.63 -7.15
CA LEU A 22 -3.70 11.72 -6.01
C LEU A 22 -4.63 12.20 -4.89
N VAL A 23 -5.61 11.38 -4.50
CA VAL A 23 -6.52 11.71 -3.38
C VAL A 23 -6.09 11.06 -2.08
N TRP A 24 -5.37 9.95 -2.15
CA TRP A 24 -4.93 9.20 -0.97
C TRP A 24 -3.78 8.27 -1.31
N ARG A 25 -2.85 8.14 -0.39
CA ARG A 25 -1.73 7.20 -0.46
C ARG A 25 -1.60 6.49 0.88
N ALA A 26 -1.39 5.17 0.84
CA ALA A 26 -0.91 4.45 1.99
C ALA A 26 0.27 3.55 1.65
N VAL A 27 1.10 3.35 2.67
CA VAL A 27 2.36 2.62 2.56
C VAL A 27 2.42 1.57 3.66
N ALA A 28 2.63 0.31 3.27
CA ALA A 28 2.98 -0.76 4.18
C ALA A 28 4.47 -1.06 4.03
N SER A 29 5.26 -0.65 5.02
CA SER A 29 6.68 -0.99 5.08
C SER A 29 6.88 -2.48 5.36
N LYS A 30 7.95 -3.08 4.82
CA LYS A 30 8.30 -4.50 5.01
C LYS A 30 7.17 -5.48 4.64
N ALA A 31 6.37 -5.14 3.63
CA ALA A 31 5.28 -5.99 3.15
C ALA A 31 5.80 -7.18 2.32
N ILE A 32 6.95 -7.01 1.67
CA ILE A 32 7.62 -8.03 0.87
C ILE A 32 8.85 -8.51 1.65
N ASP A 33 8.80 -9.76 2.09
CA ASP A 33 9.89 -10.44 2.79
C ASP A 33 10.48 -11.49 1.85
N GLU A 34 11.73 -11.29 1.44
CA GLU A 34 12.45 -12.19 0.53
C GLU A 34 12.96 -13.46 1.22
N GLY A 35 13.08 -13.44 2.55
CA GLY A 35 13.56 -14.57 3.37
C GLY A 35 12.52 -15.65 3.66
N VAL A 36 11.26 -15.44 3.24
CA VAL A 36 10.18 -16.42 3.39
C VAL A 36 9.80 -17.07 2.06
N ASN A 37 9.22 -18.27 2.16
CA ASN A 37 8.71 -19.00 1.00
C ASN A 37 7.60 -18.21 0.25
N PRO A 38 7.37 -18.51 -1.04
CA PRO A 38 6.44 -17.76 -1.88
C PRO A 38 5.01 -17.68 -1.32
N ASP A 39 4.50 -18.77 -0.74
CA ASP A 39 3.14 -18.82 -0.18
C ASP A 39 2.97 -17.90 1.02
N LYS A 40 3.95 -17.90 1.93
CA LYS A 40 3.95 -17.03 3.12
C LYS A 40 4.12 -15.57 2.71
N ARG A 41 4.94 -15.29 1.69
CA ARG A 41 5.10 -13.96 1.11
C ARG A 41 3.76 -13.44 0.57
N MET A 42 3.05 -14.24 -0.22
CA MET A 42 1.73 -13.87 -0.76
C MET A 42 0.73 -13.57 0.35
N LYS A 43 0.66 -14.42 1.39
CA LYS A 43 -0.21 -14.19 2.56
C LYS A 43 0.14 -12.90 3.31
N ASN A 44 1.42 -12.58 3.45
CA ASN A 44 1.87 -11.35 4.11
C ASN A 44 1.48 -10.10 3.32
N MET A 45 1.68 -10.12 1.99
CA MET A 45 1.27 -9.03 1.10
C MET A 45 -0.25 -8.82 1.14
N ALA A 46 -1.03 -9.90 1.10
CA ALA A 46 -2.50 -9.82 1.20
C ALA A 46 -2.96 -9.21 2.53
N LYS A 47 -2.34 -9.60 3.65
CA LYS A 47 -2.60 -8.99 4.97
C LYS A 47 -2.21 -7.51 5.01
N ALA A 48 -1.08 -7.15 4.40
CA ALA A 48 -0.64 -5.76 4.31
C ALA A 48 -1.65 -4.93 3.51
N ALA A 49 -2.07 -5.39 2.33
CA ALA A 49 -3.11 -4.76 1.52
C ALA A 49 -4.43 -4.60 2.29
N GLN A 50 -4.88 -5.65 2.99
CA GLN A 50 -6.08 -5.59 3.82
C GLN A 50 -5.97 -4.50 4.91
N LYS A 51 -4.80 -4.38 5.57
CA LYS A 51 -4.55 -3.33 6.56
C LYS A 51 -4.56 -1.93 5.96
N LEU A 52 -3.97 -1.76 4.77
CA LEU A 52 -3.98 -0.46 4.06
C LEU A 52 -5.41 -0.04 3.73
N LEU A 53 -6.23 -0.97 3.26
CA LEU A 53 -7.60 -0.71 2.83
C LEU A 53 -8.59 -0.49 3.98
N LYS A 54 -8.32 -0.99 5.19
CA LYS A 54 -9.24 -0.84 6.34
C LYS A 54 -9.61 0.62 6.65
N ASN A 55 -8.69 1.55 6.41
CA ASN A 55 -8.89 2.98 6.69
C ASN A 55 -8.99 3.80 5.40
N SER A 56 -9.32 3.16 4.26
CA SER A 56 -9.20 3.76 2.93
C SER A 56 -10.52 3.82 2.14
N PRO A 57 -10.74 4.89 1.38
CA PRO A 57 -10.31 6.26 1.68
C PRO A 57 -11.16 6.79 2.85
N PRO A 58 -10.57 7.54 3.80
CA PRO A 58 -11.37 8.19 4.83
C PRO A 58 -12.33 9.16 4.14
N ARG A 59 -13.65 8.98 4.37
CA ARG A 59 -14.66 9.94 3.91
C ARG A 59 -14.25 11.31 4.46
N LYS A 60 -14.19 12.32 3.60
CA LYS A 60 -14.07 13.72 4.05
C LYS A 60 -15.21 13.93 5.05
N LYS A 61 -14.87 14.32 6.29
CA LYS A 61 -15.87 14.88 7.20
C LYS A 61 -16.43 16.16 6.59
#